data_AF-A0A2E3MTB9-F1
#
_entry.id   AF-A0A2E3MTB9-F1
#
_cell.length_a   1.000
_cell.length_b   1.000
_cell.length_c   1.000
_cell.angle_alpha   90.00
_cell.angle_beta   90.00
_cell.angle_gamma   90.00
#
_symmetry.space_group_name_H-M   'P 1'
#
loop_
_entity.id
_entity.type
_entity.pdbx_description
1 polymer ?
#
loop_
_entity_poly.entity_id
_entity_poly.type
_entity_poly.pdbx_seq_one_letter_code
_entity_poly.pdbx_strand_id
1 'polypeptide(L)'
;MGRVRRDGKILRFDICNNYFRVGLYKNGNRKHKFVHRLVLETFKKNPNPTKLKLCDHINRDTLDNRISNLRWSSPTENAWNRNVRGYSFNRSKNKFVARIIVNGERKYLGSFDYSYQARRAYVAAKQKYHVFTI
;
A
#
# COMPACT_ATOMS: atom_id res chain seq x y z
N MET A 1 15.89 -1.18 11.21
CA MET A 1 15.23 0.08 11.63
C MET A 1 15.82 1.24 10.83
N GLY A 2 15.00 2.02 10.12
CA GLY A 2 15.43 3.14 9.27
C GLY A 2 15.78 4.41 10.08
N ARG A 3 16.94 4.41 10.72
CA ARG A 3 17.45 5.57 11.49
C ARG A 3 18.06 6.59 10.53
N VAL A 4 17.58 7.84 10.57
CA VAL A 4 18.18 8.95 9.81
C VAL A 4 19.15 9.68 10.72
N ARG A 5 20.40 9.87 10.26
CA ARG A 5 21.48 10.49 11.01
C ARG A 5 21.97 11.76 10.34
N ARG A 6 22.36 12.74 11.16
CA ARG A 6 23.13 13.92 10.76
C ARG A 6 24.16 14.20 11.86
N ASP A 7 25.43 14.32 11.50
CA ASP A 7 26.53 14.64 12.43
C ASP A 7 26.55 13.73 13.67
N GLY A 8 26.34 12.42 13.46
CA GLY A 8 26.29 11.41 14.54
C GLY A 8 25.00 11.38 15.37
N LYS A 9 24.13 12.40 15.27
CA LYS A 9 22.86 12.48 16.01
C LYS A 9 21.71 11.84 15.26
N ILE A 10 20.87 11.10 15.98
CA ILE A 10 19.62 10.52 15.45
C ILE A 10 18.60 11.65 15.36
N LEU A 11 18.05 11.88 14.16
CA LEU A 11 16.99 12.86 13.99
C LEU A 11 15.70 12.38 14.64
N ARG A 12 15.04 13.26 15.39
CA ARG A 12 13.73 12.99 15.98
C ARG A 12 12.68 12.95 14.87
N PHE A 13 11.90 11.88 14.83
CA PHE A 13 10.76 11.75 13.91
C PHE A 13 9.51 12.36 14.53
N ASP A 14 8.66 12.91 13.68
CA ASP A 14 7.27 13.23 14.00
C ASP A 14 6.32 12.41 13.12
N ILE A 15 5.05 12.30 13.54
CA ILE A 15 4.02 11.51 12.85
C ILE A 15 3.03 12.47 12.20
N CYS A 16 2.73 12.24 10.92
CA CYS A 16 1.71 12.99 10.19
C CYS A 16 0.92 12.02 9.29
N ASN A 17 -0.41 12.03 9.37
CA ASN A 17 -1.29 11.11 8.65
C ASN A 17 -0.90 9.63 8.85
N ASN A 18 -0.47 9.27 10.05
CA ASN A 18 0.06 7.96 10.41
C ASN A 18 1.39 7.55 9.74
N TYR A 19 2.14 8.50 9.18
CA TYR A 19 3.48 8.26 8.62
C TYR A 19 4.55 9.00 9.42
N PHE A 20 5.69 8.34 9.65
CA PHE A 20 6.88 9.01 10.14
C PHE A 20 7.43 10.00 9.09
N ARG A 21 7.71 11.22 9.52
CA ARG A 21 8.41 12.24 8.72
C ARG A 21 9.59 12.82 9.51
N VAL A 22 10.47 13.49 8.77
CA VAL A 22 11.64 14.18 9.31
C VAL A 22 11.79 15.53 8.61
N GLY A 23 12.10 16.56 9.39
CA GLY A 23 12.48 17.87 8.87
C GLY A 23 13.95 17.89 8.48
N LEU A 24 14.24 18.09 7.19
CA LEU A 24 15.59 18.27 6.68
C LEU A 24 15.83 19.75 6.37
N TYR A 25 17.01 20.26 6.73
CA TYR A 25 17.39 21.65 6.51
C TYR A 25 18.48 21.74 5.45
N LYS A 26 18.32 22.66 4.48
CA LYS A 26 19.35 23.02 3.50
C LYS A 26 19.31 24.54 3.29
N ASN A 27 20.44 25.21 3.47
CA ASN A 27 20.59 26.67 3.31
C ASN A 27 19.52 27.46 4.07
N GLY A 28 19.32 27.16 5.37
CA GLY A 28 18.30 27.80 6.21
C GLY A 28 16.86 27.33 5.97
N ASN A 29 16.56 26.67 4.85
CA ASN A 29 15.21 26.25 4.49
C ASN A 29 14.91 24.82 4.98
N ARG A 30 13.80 24.65 5.71
CA ARG A 30 13.31 23.34 6.16
C ARG A 30 12.36 22.72 5.15
N LYS A 31 12.54 21.44 4.82
CA LYS A 31 11.59 20.62 4.07
C LYS A 31 11.29 19.33 4.82
N HIS A 32 10.01 18.99 4.92
CA HIS A 32 9.58 17.72 5.48
C HIS A 32 9.66 16.61 4.43
N LYS A 33 10.17 15.45 4.84
CA LYS A 33 10.24 14.24 4.02
C LYS A 33 9.75 13.05 4.81
N PHE A 34 9.00 12.16 4.16
CA PHE A 34 8.55 10.92 4.79
C PHE A 34 9.69 9.91 4.90
N VAL A 35 9.78 9.26 6.06
CA VAL A 35 10.86 8.31 6.37
C VAL A 35 10.80 7.08 5.47
N HIS A 36 9.61 6.50 5.24
CA HIS A 36 9.45 5.35 4.34
C HIS A 36 10.00 5.63 2.94
N ARG A 37 9.79 6.85 2.42
CA ARG A 37 10.22 7.22 1.08
C ARG A 37 11.74 7.40 1.03
N LEU A 38 12.32 8.06 2.02
CA LEU A 38 13.78 8.19 2.13
C LEU A 38 14.46 6.82 2.21
N VAL A 39 13.94 5.92 3.05
CA VAL A 39 14.48 4.56 3.20
C VAL A 39 14.39 3.80 1.87
N LEU A 40 13.22 3.81 1.20
CA LEU A 40 13.05 3.09 -0.06
C LEU A 40 13.95 3.67 -1.17
N GLU A 41 13.99 4.99 -1.34
CA GLU A 41 14.85 5.67 -2.33
C GLU A 41 16.34 5.42 -2.10
N THR A 42 16.76 5.27 -0.84
CA THR A 42 18.17 5.04 -0.48
C THR A 42 18.60 3.60 -0.73
N PHE A 43 17.77 2.62 -0.37
CA PHE A 43 18.18 1.21 -0.32
C PHE A 43 17.63 0.35 -1.46
N LYS A 44 16.68 0.85 -2.27
CA LYS A 44 16.07 0.08 -3.37
C LYS A 44 15.94 0.93 -4.63
N LYS A 45 16.75 0.62 -5.65
CA LYS A 45 16.63 1.25 -6.97
C LYS A 45 15.23 1.00 -7.53
N ASN A 46 14.63 2.05 -8.09
CA ASN A 46 13.33 1.95 -8.75
C ASN A 46 13.52 1.30 -10.14
N PRO A 47 12.94 0.11 -10.41
CA PRO A 47 13.13 -0.56 -11.70
C PRO A 47 12.34 0.11 -12.82
N ASN A 48 11.28 0.87 -12.50
CA ASN A 48 10.47 1.57 -13.48
C ASN A 48 9.94 2.90 -12.90
N PRO A 49 10.73 3.98 -12.94
CA PRO A 49 10.35 5.28 -12.37
C PRO A 49 9.13 5.95 -13.02
N THR A 50 8.81 5.60 -14.27
CA THR A 50 7.66 6.17 -14.99
C THR A 50 6.35 5.56 -14.51
N LYS A 51 6.33 4.27 -14.14
CA LYS A 51 5.15 3.54 -13.66
C LYS A 51 5.05 3.47 -12.13
N LEU A 52 6.17 3.21 -11.45
CA LEU A 52 6.21 2.91 -10.02
C LEU A 52 6.59 4.16 -9.21
N LYS A 53 5.63 5.08 -9.06
CA LYS A 53 5.87 6.40 -8.44
C LYS A 53 5.65 6.42 -6.92
N LEU A 54 5.06 5.37 -6.36
CA LEU A 54 4.64 5.33 -4.96
C LEU A 54 5.49 4.36 -4.13
N CYS A 55 5.58 4.64 -2.83
CA CYS A 55 6.12 3.72 -1.83
C CYS A 55 4.94 3.10 -1.08
N ASP A 56 4.83 1.78 -1.12
CA ASP A 56 3.75 1.01 -0.47
C ASP A 56 4.33 0.10 0.61
N HIS A 57 3.60 -0.02 1.73
CA HIS A 57 3.93 -0.87 2.87
C HIS A 57 3.26 -2.24 2.68
N ILE A 58 4.05 -3.29 2.49
CA ILE A 58 3.56 -4.65 2.19
C ILE A 58 2.59 -5.13 3.27
N ASN A 59 2.91 -4.93 4.55
CA ASN A 59 2.06 -5.30 5.68
C ASN A 59 0.98 -4.27 6.02
N ARG A 60 0.92 -3.12 5.33
CA ARG A 60 0.01 -1.98 5.55
C ARG A 60 0.22 -1.22 6.87
N ASP A 61 1.26 -1.55 7.62
CA ASP A 61 1.69 -0.76 8.76
C ASP A 61 2.61 0.36 8.28
N THR A 62 2.07 1.57 8.26
CA THR A 62 2.73 2.79 7.77
C THR A 62 3.87 3.26 8.67
N LEU A 63 3.97 2.71 9.88
CA LEU A 63 5.04 2.99 10.85
C LEU A 63 6.20 1.98 10.73
N ASP A 64 5.98 0.82 10.09
CA ASP A 64 7.02 -0.18 9.82
C ASP A 64 7.84 0.17 8.56
N ASN A 65 8.86 1.00 8.76
CA ASN A 65 9.77 1.45 7.70
C ASN A 65 10.97 0.53 7.45
N ARG A 66 10.89 -0.77 7.78
CA ARG A 66 11.94 -1.72 7.40
C ARG A 66 11.97 -1.86 5.87
N ILE A 67 13.15 -1.87 5.26
CA ILE A 67 13.28 -1.97 3.79
C ILE A 67 12.59 -3.21 3.22
N SER A 68 12.57 -4.32 3.96
CA SER A 68 11.87 -5.55 3.61
C SER A 68 10.35 -5.41 3.55
N ASN A 69 9.78 -4.39 4.22
CA ASN A 69 8.36 -4.09 4.24
C ASN A 69 7.96 -3.02 3.19
N LEU A 70 8.92 -2.42 2.50
CA LEU A 70 8.68 -1.34 1.54
C LEU A 70 8.87 -1.82 0.10
N ARG A 71 8.00 -1.34 -0.81
CA ARG A 71 8.13 -1.58 -2.24
C ARG A 71 7.76 -0.36 -3.08
N TRP A 72 8.38 -0.29 -4.25
CA TRP A 72 7.90 0.57 -5.32
C TRP A 72 6.58 0.02 -5.85
N SER A 73 5.60 0.90 -6.02
CA SER A 73 4.27 0.54 -6.52
C SER A 73 3.71 1.57 -7.48
N SER A 74 2.87 1.12 -8.41
CA SER A 74 1.99 1.98 -9.18
C SER A 74 0.77 2.41 -8.35
N PRO A 75 0.03 3.48 -8.72
CA PRO A 75 -1.21 3.86 -8.07
C PRO A 75 -2.23 2.70 -7.98
N THR A 76 -2.31 1.90 -9.04
CA THR A 76 -3.18 0.73 -9.13
C THR A 76 -2.78 -0.36 -8.12
N GLU A 77 -1.50 -0.69 -8.07
CA GLU A 77 -0.92 -1.66 -7.15
C GLU A 77 -1.11 -1.25 -5.68
N ASN A 78 -0.85 0.02 -5.36
CA ASN A 78 -1.08 0.58 -4.03
C ASN A 78 -2.57 0.50 -3.64
N ALA A 79 -3.48 0.77 -4.59
CA ALA A 79 -4.92 0.64 -4.36
C ALA A 79 -5.33 -0.82 -4.10
N TRP A 80 -4.71 -1.80 -4.76
CA TRP A 80 -4.94 -3.21 -4.49
C TRP A 80 -4.52 -3.60 -3.08
N ASN A 81 -3.50 -2.94 -2.49
CA ASN A 81 -3.06 -3.23 -1.13
C ASN A 81 -3.99 -2.70 -0.03
N ARG A 82 -5.18 -2.21 -0.36
CA ARG A 82 -6.16 -1.82 0.66
C ARG A 82 -6.79 -3.02 1.37
N ASN A 83 -7.10 -2.83 2.66
CA ASN A 83 -7.92 -3.76 3.42
C ASN A 83 -9.40 -3.54 3.08
N VAL A 84 -9.94 -4.33 2.16
CA VAL A 84 -11.35 -4.27 1.74
C VAL A 84 -12.03 -5.62 1.92
N ARG A 85 -13.33 -5.58 2.23
CA ARG A 85 -14.16 -6.79 2.35
C ARG A 85 -14.21 -7.57 1.03
N GLY A 86 -14.37 -6.85 -0.09
CA GLY A 86 -14.40 -7.44 -1.43
C GLY A 86 -15.78 -7.94 -1.89
N TYR A 87 -16.81 -7.71 -1.08
CA TYR A 87 -18.19 -8.05 -1.35
C TYR A 87 -19.15 -7.04 -0.73
N SER A 88 -20.40 -7.06 -1.18
CA SER A 88 -21.51 -6.24 -0.69
C SER A 88 -22.76 -7.09 -0.53
N PHE A 89 -23.60 -6.84 0.48
CA PHE A 89 -24.89 -7.52 0.60
C PHE A 89 -25.94 -6.89 -0.33
N ASN A 90 -26.60 -7.71 -1.15
CA ASN A 90 -27.72 -7.30 -1.99
C ASN A 90 -29.02 -7.67 -1.28
N ARG A 91 -29.76 -6.64 -0.82
CA ARG A 91 -31.00 -6.80 -0.06
C ARG A 91 -32.12 -7.47 -0.86
N SER A 92 -32.32 -7.10 -2.12
CA SER A 92 -33.43 -7.64 -2.92
C SER A 92 -33.27 -9.13 -3.24
N LYS A 93 -32.01 -9.59 -3.34
CA LYS A 93 -31.70 -11.00 -3.58
C LYS A 93 -31.42 -11.79 -2.32
N ASN A 94 -31.29 -11.13 -1.16
CA ASN A 94 -30.80 -11.73 0.08
C ASN A 94 -29.47 -12.50 -0.11
N LYS A 95 -28.52 -11.93 -0.88
CA LYS A 95 -27.22 -12.57 -1.19
C LYS A 95 -26.04 -11.63 -1.00
N PHE A 96 -24.90 -12.17 -0.59
CA PHE A 96 -23.60 -11.51 -0.60
C PHE A 96 -22.96 -11.58 -1.98
N VAL A 97 -22.71 -10.43 -2.59
CA VAL A 97 -22.18 -10.33 -3.96
C VAL A 97 -20.71 -9.92 -3.95
N ALA A 98 -19.83 -10.77 -4.47
CA ALA A 98 -18.40 -10.51 -4.58
C ALA A 98 -18.02 -9.98 -5.96
N ARG A 99 -17.13 -8.98 -6.01
CA ARG A 99 -16.66 -8.35 -7.25
C ARG A 99 -15.22 -7.85 -7.10
N ILE A 100 -14.50 -7.76 -8.21
CA ILE A 100 -13.12 -7.28 -8.25
C ILE A 100 -12.89 -6.42 -9.50
N ILE A 101 -11.97 -5.45 -9.43
CA ILE A 101 -11.55 -4.67 -10.60
C ILE A 101 -10.30 -5.31 -11.17
N VAL A 102 -10.31 -5.62 -12.47
CA VAL A 102 -9.16 -6.17 -13.22
C VAL A 102 -9.01 -5.35 -14.49
N ASN A 103 -7.82 -4.77 -14.72
CA ASN A 103 -7.54 -3.93 -15.89
C ASN A 103 -8.54 -2.78 -16.11
N GLY A 104 -9.09 -2.21 -15.02
CA GLY A 104 -10.09 -1.14 -15.08
C GLY A 104 -11.54 -1.63 -15.16
N GLU A 105 -11.78 -2.92 -15.42
CA GLU A 105 -13.12 -3.48 -15.55
C GLU A 105 -13.59 -4.21 -14.30
N ARG A 106 -14.88 -4.08 -14.00
CA ARG A 106 -15.51 -4.71 -12.83
C ARG A 106 -15.96 -6.13 -13.16
N LYS A 107 -15.21 -7.11 -12.66
CA LYS A 107 -15.52 -8.55 -12.79
C LYS A 107 -16.42 -9.04 -11.65
N TYR A 108 -17.49 -9.74 -12.03
CA TYR A 108 -18.38 -10.44 -11.09
C TYR A 108 -17.77 -11.78 -10.67
N LEU A 109 -17.80 -12.08 -9.36
CA LEU A 109 -17.22 -13.30 -8.80
C LEU A 109 -18.26 -14.28 -8.24
N GLY A 110 -19.53 -13.87 -8.18
CA GLY A 110 -20.61 -14.69 -7.64
C GLY A 110 -21.50 -13.94 -6.63
N SER A 111 -22.63 -14.57 -6.33
CA SER A 111 -23.57 -14.19 -5.28
C SER A 111 -23.74 -15.40 -4.37
N PHE A 112 -23.66 -15.19 -3.07
CA PHE A 112 -23.54 -16.26 -2.08
C PHE A 112 -24.51 -16.04 -0.92
N ASP A 113 -24.91 -17.12 -0.26
CA ASP A 113 -25.77 -17.05 0.93
C ASP A 113 -25.02 -16.53 2.15
N TYR A 114 -23.73 -16.86 2.24
CA TYR A 114 -22.90 -16.49 3.39
C TYR A 114 -21.76 -15.56 3.02
N SER A 115 -21.50 -14.59 3.89
CA SER A 115 -20.44 -13.59 3.71
C SER A 115 -19.04 -14.22 3.54
N TYR A 116 -18.77 -15.33 4.24
CA TYR A 116 -17.47 -16.02 4.15
C TYR A 116 -17.22 -16.61 2.76
N GLN A 117 -18.27 -17.07 2.05
CA GLN A 117 -18.15 -17.61 0.69
C GLN A 117 -17.78 -16.48 -0.30
N ALA A 118 -18.49 -15.34 -0.19
CA ALA A 118 -18.16 -14.14 -0.96
C ALA A 118 -16.74 -13.64 -0.68
N ARG A 119 -16.31 -13.69 0.59
CA ARG A 119 -14.94 -13.35 0.98
C ARG A 119 -13.91 -14.30 0.37
N ARG A 120 -14.15 -15.62 0.42
CA ARG A 120 -13.26 -16.62 -0.19
C ARG A 120 -13.13 -16.41 -1.70
N ALA A 121 -14.24 -16.18 -2.39
CA ALA A 121 -14.23 -15.88 -3.83
C ALA A 121 -13.41 -14.63 -4.15
N TYR A 122 -13.56 -13.56 -3.37
CA TYR A 122 -12.76 -12.35 -3.53
C TYR A 122 -11.26 -12.58 -3.27
N VAL A 123 -10.90 -13.30 -2.20
CA VAL A 123 -9.49 -13.59 -1.87
C VAL A 123 -8.83 -14.42 -2.97
N ALA A 124 -9.50 -15.47 -3.46
CA ALA A 124 -9.01 -16.28 -4.56
C ALA A 124 -8.84 -15.45 -5.85
N ALA A 125 -9.81 -14.59 -6.17
CA ALA A 125 -9.70 -13.69 -7.31
C ALA A 125 -8.56 -12.67 -7.15
N LYS A 126 -8.35 -12.14 -5.94
CA LYS A 126 -7.27 -11.20 -5.65
C LYS A 126 -5.90 -11.85 -5.82
N GLN A 127 -5.73 -13.08 -5.35
CA GLN A 127 -4.50 -13.86 -5.57
C GLN A 127 -4.25 -14.13 -7.06
N LYS A 128 -5.31 -14.36 -7.83
CA LYS A 128 -5.21 -14.63 -9.28
C LYS A 128 -4.94 -13.37 -10.12
N TYR A 129 -5.58 -12.24 -9.81
CA TYR A 129 -5.59 -11.06 -10.68
C TYR A 129 -4.76 -9.88 -10.18
N HIS A 130 -4.60 -9.70 -8.87
CA HIS A 130 -3.80 -8.60 -8.29
C HIS A 130 -2.39 -9.09 -7.95
N VAL A 131 -1.73 -9.70 -8.94
CA VAL A 131 -0.35 -10.18 -8.82
C VAL A 131 0.58 -9.00 -9.08
N PHE A 132 1.55 -8.81 -8.20
CA PHE A 132 2.61 -7.83 -8.39
C PHE A 132 3.65 -8.47 -9.30
N THR A 133 3.75 -8.01 -10.56
CA THR A 133 4.85 -8.38 -11.43
C THR A 133 6.12 -7.74 -10.88
N ILE A 134 7.08 -8.56 -10.47
CA ILE A 134 8.38 -8.13 -9.96
C ILE A 134 9.30 -7.74 -11.13
#